data_AF-A0A537KE60-F1
#
_entry.id   AF-A0A537KE60-F1
#
_cell.length_a   1.000
_cell.length_b   1.000
_cell.length_c   1.000
_cell.angle_alpha   90.00
_cell.angle_beta   90.00
_cell.angle_gamma   90.00
#
_symmetry.space_group_name_H-M   'P 1'
#
loop_
_entity.id
_entity.type
_entity.pdbx_description
1 polymer ?
#
loop_
_entity_poly.entity_id
_entity_poly.type
_entity_poly.pdbx_seq_one_letter_code
_entity_poly.pdbx_strand_id
1 'polypeptide(L)'
;MEEQNTQTIGETGLAEELGSFIQYQQASLGQRFLNYVIDNLLMRFGLSYVTGTLAGAFLAAVLPDYAQKIIYDRTSFDLLFIGYVIAIFNYIIYYTFCEKVFKGYTLGKLITGTKAIREDGLELNFKDAILRSLARLVPFEPFSAFSYRPWHDRWTKTMVVKAR
;
A
#
# COMPACT_ATOMS: atom_id res chain seq x y z
N MET A 1 -41.75 -48.24 8.14
CA MET A 1 -40.33 -48.07 8.49
C MET A 1 -39.66 -47.78 7.16
N GLU A 2 -39.87 -46.60 6.59
CA GLU A 2 -39.11 -45.36 6.89
C GLU A 2 -37.62 -45.60 6.81
N GLU A 3 -36.99 -45.11 5.76
CA GLU A 3 -35.80 -44.28 5.89
C GLU A 3 -35.66 -43.40 4.65
N GLN A 4 -35.94 -42.11 4.86
CA GLN A 4 -35.79 -41.04 3.89
C GLN A 4 -34.31 -40.86 3.60
N ASN A 5 -33.95 -40.93 2.32
CA ASN A 5 -32.62 -40.61 1.83
C ASN A 5 -32.40 -39.09 1.93
N THR A 6 -31.98 -38.60 3.09
CA THR A 6 -31.65 -37.19 3.30
C THR A 6 -30.30 -36.93 2.64
N GLN A 7 -30.35 -36.43 1.40
CA GLN A 7 -29.17 -35.88 0.74
C GLN A 7 -28.66 -34.69 1.56
N THR A 8 -27.51 -34.86 2.21
CA THR A 8 -26.75 -33.79 2.84
C THR A 8 -26.13 -32.91 1.75
N ILE A 9 -26.96 -32.06 1.13
CA ILE A 9 -26.52 -30.92 0.33
C ILE A 9 -26.14 -29.83 1.34
N GLY A 10 -24.97 -29.97 1.97
CA GLY A 10 -24.57 -29.20 3.14
C GLY A 10 -23.41 -28.24 2.85
N GLU A 11 -23.76 -26.98 2.59
CA GLU A 11 -23.00 -25.76 2.93
C GLU A 11 -21.75 -25.36 2.11
N THR A 12 -20.93 -26.29 1.61
CA THR A 12 -19.68 -25.89 0.91
C THR A 12 -19.89 -25.41 -0.53
N GLY A 13 -20.78 -26.07 -1.29
CA GLY A 13 -21.01 -25.73 -2.71
C GLY A 13 -21.66 -24.37 -2.91
N LEU A 14 -22.58 -23.96 -2.03
CA LEU A 14 -23.31 -22.70 -2.18
C LEU A 14 -22.43 -21.48 -1.83
N ALA A 15 -21.55 -21.62 -0.84
CA ALA A 15 -20.57 -20.59 -0.48
C ALA A 15 -19.46 -20.44 -1.53
N GLU A 16 -19.04 -21.55 -2.16
CA GLU A 16 -18.06 -21.57 -3.24
C GLU A 16 -18.66 -20.99 -4.54
N GLU A 17 -19.91 -21.34 -4.85
CA GLU A 17 -20.67 -20.71 -5.94
C GLU A 17 -20.88 -19.22 -5.67
N LEU A 18 -21.31 -18.81 -4.46
CA LEU A 18 -21.45 -17.39 -4.09
C LEU A 18 -20.13 -16.61 -4.16
N GLY A 19 -19.00 -17.23 -3.79
CA GLY A 19 -17.67 -16.65 -3.95
C GLY A 19 -17.34 -16.32 -5.41
N SER A 20 -17.82 -17.13 -6.36
CA SER A 20 -17.70 -16.88 -7.79
C SER A 20 -18.61 -15.76 -8.32
N PHE A 21 -19.67 -15.41 -7.58
CA PHE A 21 -20.65 -14.38 -7.95
C PHE A 21 -20.34 -12.98 -7.38
N ILE A 22 -19.33 -12.81 -6.53
CA ILE A 22 -18.93 -11.47 -6.08
C ILE A 22 -18.17 -10.76 -7.21
N GLN A 23 -18.92 -10.09 -8.08
CA GLN A 23 -18.34 -9.20 -9.08
C GLN A 23 -17.85 -7.91 -8.41
N TYR A 24 -16.55 -7.84 -8.18
CA TYR A 24 -15.93 -6.61 -7.70
C TYR A 24 -15.86 -5.56 -8.81
N GLN A 25 -16.47 -4.40 -8.59
CA GLN A 25 -16.28 -3.26 -9.47
C GLN A 25 -14.88 -2.69 -9.26
N GLN A 26 -14.05 -2.72 -10.31
CA GLN A 26 -12.73 -2.10 -10.25
C GLN A 26 -12.83 -0.58 -10.05
N ALA A 27 -11.91 -0.02 -9.27
CA ALA A 27 -11.80 1.41 -9.08
C ALA A 27 -11.47 2.11 -10.41
N SER A 28 -12.06 3.28 -10.63
CA SER A 28 -11.76 4.07 -11.81
C SER A 28 -10.33 4.63 -11.77
N LEU A 29 -9.80 5.01 -12.93
CA LEU A 29 -8.48 5.64 -13.02
C LEU A 29 -8.39 6.90 -12.15
N GLY A 30 -9.45 7.72 -12.11
CA GLY A 30 -9.52 8.91 -11.27
C GLY A 30 -9.46 8.61 -9.77
N GLN A 31 -10.13 7.54 -9.30
CA GLN A 31 -10.05 7.12 -7.90
C GLN A 31 -8.63 6.63 -7.55
N ARG A 32 -7.99 5.87 -8.45
CA ARG A 32 -6.60 5.41 -8.26
C ARG A 32 -5.62 6.57 -8.25
N PHE A 33 -5.80 7.55 -9.13
CA PHE A 33 -4.99 8.76 -9.14
C PHE A 33 -5.17 9.57 -7.85
N LEU A 34 -6.41 9.76 -7.40
CA LEU A 34 -6.69 10.49 -6.17
C LEU A 34 -6.11 9.78 -4.94
N ASN A 35 -6.14 8.44 -4.90
CA ASN A 35 -5.43 7.67 -3.87
C ASN A 35 -3.95 7.99 -3.83
N TYR A 36 -3.31 7.93 -5.00
CA TYR A 36 -1.89 8.22 -5.13
C TYR A 36 -1.57 9.64 -4.67
N VAL A 37 -2.36 10.65 -5.08
CA VAL A 37 -2.16 12.04 -4.67
C VAL A 37 -2.31 12.20 -3.16
N ILE A 38 -3.39 11.67 -2.57
CA ILE A 38 -3.64 11.79 -1.13
C ILE A 38 -2.53 11.09 -0.32
N ASP A 39 -2.22 9.84 -0.66
CA ASP A 39 -1.17 9.09 0.05
C ASP A 39 0.20 9.77 -0.13
N ASN A 40 0.52 10.34 -1.31
CA ASN A 40 1.76 11.07 -1.54
C ASN A 40 1.84 12.35 -0.68
N LEU A 41 0.76 13.13 -0.59
CA LEU A 41 0.70 14.32 0.25
C LEU A 41 0.86 13.97 1.73
N LEU A 42 0.16 12.93 2.21
CA LEU A 42 0.24 12.47 3.59
C LEU A 42 1.64 11.97 3.96
N MET A 43 2.27 11.21 3.08
CA MET A 43 3.65 10.78 3.29
C MET A 43 4.61 11.98 3.28
N ARG A 44 4.48 12.89 2.30
CA ARG A 44 5.42 14.00 2.12
C ARG A 44 5.32 15.06 3.22
N PHE A 45 4.11 15.40 3.66
CA PHE A 45 3.90 16.45 4.66
C PHE A 45 3.75 15.91 6.09
N GLY A 46 3.17 14.72 6.26
CA GLY A 46 2.98 14.11 7.58
C GLY A 46 4.18 13.28 8.01
N LEU A 47 4.34 12.12 7.38
CA LEU A 47 5.29 11.10 7.84
C LEU A 47 6.76 11.51 7.65
N SER A 48 7.11 12.06 6.49
CA SER A 48 8.48 12.53 6.20
C SER A 48 8.90 13.70 7.11
N TYR A 49 7.97 14.60 7.47
CA TYR A 49 8.26 15.67 8.42
C TYR A 49 8.59 15.10 9.80
N VAL A 50 7.70 14.25 10.34
CA VAL A 50 7.90 13.63 11.66
C VAL A 50 9.18 12.80 11.71
N THR A 51 9.35 11.88 10.76
CA THR A 51 10.53 11.00 10.74
C THR A 51 11.82 11.74 10.42
N GLY A 52 11.79 12.77 9.58
CA GLY A 52 12.94 13.63 9.29
C GLY A 52 13.39 14.40 10.52
N THR A 53 12.46 14.99 11.28
CA THR A 53 12.77 15.68 12.54
C THR A 53 13.33 14.71 13.58
N LEU A 54 12.71 13.53 13.75
CA LEU A 54 13.19 12.52 14.69
C LEU A 54 14.58 11.99 14.31
N ALA A 55 14.81 11.68 13.04
CA ALA A 55 16.11 11.22 12.55
C ALA A 55 17.19 12.30 12.69
N GLY A 56 16.86 13.56 12.39
CA GLY A 56 17.77 14.69 12.59
C GLY A 56 18.13 14.91 14.06
N ALA A 57 17.14 14.84 14.96
CA ALA A 57 17.35 14.95 16.40
C ALA A 57 18.20 13.79 16.94
N PHE A 58 17.93 12.57 16.50
CA PHE A 58 18.71 11.38 16.86
C PHE A 58 20.16 11.51 16.37
N LEU A 59 20.37 11.95 15.13
CA LEU A 59 21.71 12.14 14.57
C LEU A 59 22.49 13.21 15.34
N ALA A 60 21.84 14.32 15.70
CA ALA A 60 22.45 15.37 16.52
C ALA A 60 22.83 14.90 17.92
N ALA A 61 22.07 13.97 18.51
CA ALA A 61 22.36 13.43 19.84
C ALA A 61 23.52 12.40 19.83
N VAL A 62 23.60 11.57 18.79
CA VAL A 62 24.61 10.47 18.72
C VAL A 62 25.89 10.92 18.03
N LEU A 63 25.79 11.76 17.00
CA LEU A 63 26.89 12.19 16.14
C LEU A 63 26.82 13.71 15.90
N PRO A 64 27.09 14.54 16.92
CA PRO A 64 26.90 16.00 16.86
C PRO A 64 27.75 16.66 15.78
N ASP A 65 29.01 16.23 15.59
CA ASP A 65 29.91 16.80 14.58
C ASP A 65 29.42 16.54 13.15
N TYR A 66 28.89 15.33 12.90
CA TYR A 66 28.33 14.96 11.60
C TYR A 66 27.01 15.70 11.33
N ALA A 67 26.16 15.83 12.35
CA ALA A 67 24.93 16.61 12.26
C ALA A 67 25.21 18.10 11.96
N GLN A 68 26.21 18.70 12.62
CA GLN A 68 26.63 20.07 12.32
C GLN A 68 27.14 20.20 10.89
N LYS A 69 28.00 19.28 10.42
CA LYS A 69 28.47 19.27 9.03
C LYS A 69 27.31 19.30 8.04
N ILE A 70 26.30 18.45 8.23
CA ILE A 70 25.10 18.39 7.38
C ILE A 70 24.26 19.68 7.44
N ILE A 71 24.13 20.29 8.63
CA ILE A 71 23.31 21.50 8.81
C ILE A 71 23.97 22.73 8.18
N TYR A 72 25.29 22.83 8.26
CA TYR A 72 26.05 23.97 7.73
C TYR A 72 26.39 23.80 6.25
N ASP A 73 26.67 22.59 5.78
CA ASP A 73 26.85 22.28 4.37
C ASP A 73 25.55 21.73 3.76
N ARG A 74 24.55 22.62 3.63
CA ARG A 74 23.18 22.33 3.13
C ARG A 74 23.13 21.70 1.73
N THR A 75 24.25 21.66 1.03
CA THR A 75 24.41 21.16 -0.34
C THR A 75 25.12 19.82 -0.42
N SER A 76 25.52 19.22 0.71
CA SER A 76 26.18 17.92 0.68
C SER A 76 25.25 16.85 0.12
N PHE A 77 25.81 16.04 -0.79
CA PHE A 77 25.21 14.79 -1.27
C PHE A 77 24.68 13.91 -0.12
N ASP A 78 25.36 13.95 1.03
CA ASP A 78 24.99 13.25 2.27
C ASP A 78 23.56 13.56 2.74
N LEU A 79 23.14 14.83 2.75
CA LEU A 79 21.78 15.21 3.19
C LEU A 79 20.72 14.67 2.24
N LEU A 80 20.98 14.78 0.93
CA LEU A 80 20.08 14.23 -0.09
C LEU A 80 20.00 12.71 -0.01
N PHE A 81 21.13 12.04 0.20
CA PHE A 81 21.21 10.59 0.33
C PHE A 81 20.45 10.10 1.57
N ILE A 82 20.69 10.69 2.73
CA ILE A 82 19.98 10.35 3.98
C ILE A 82 18.48 10.59 3.82
N GLY A 83 18.10 11.75 3.27
CA GLY A 83 16.69 12.07 3.00
C GLY A 83 16.02 11.06 2.07
N TYR A 84 16.72 10.62 1.02
CA TYR A 84 16.22 9.63 0.08
C TYR A 84 16.05 8.23 0.72
N VAL A 85 17.02 7.78 1.52
CA VAL A 85 16.93 6.52 2.26
C VAL A 85 15.76 6.53 3.24
N ILE A 86 15.61 7.62 4.00
CA ILE A 86 14.47 7.80 4.92
C ILE A 86 13.15 7.80 4.14
N ALA A 87 13.08 8.46 2.99
CA ALA A 87 11.87 8.52 2.18
C ALA A 87 11.45 7.12 1.67
N ILE A 88 12.39 6.33 1.14
CA ILE A 88 12.11 4.94 0.71
C ILE A 88 11.65 4.08 1.89
N PHE A 89 12.36 4.17 3.02
CA PHE A 89 12.04 3.40 4.21
C PHE A 89 10.62 3.70 4.71
N ASN A 90 10.27 4.98 4.81
CA ASN A 90 8.93 5.43 5.16
C ASN A 90 7.89 4.96 4.16
N TYR A 91 8.17 5.03 2.86
CA TYR A 91 7.26 4.60 1.82
C TYR A 91 6.91 3.11 1.97
N ILE A 92 7.93 2.24 2.09
CA ILE A 92 7.72 0.80 2.25
C ILE A 92 6.92 0.50 3.52
N ILE A 93 7.29 1.11 4.64
CA ILE A 93 6.64 0.87 5.93
C ILE A 93 5.21 1.35 5.91
N TYR A 94 4.96 2.58 5.47
CA TYR A 94 3.61 3.15 5.42
C TYR A 94 2.67 2.27 4.60
N TYR A 95 3.02 1.96 3.35
CA TYR A 95 2.13 1.16 2.51
C TYR A 95 1.98 -0.27 3.00
N THR A 96 3.06 -0.93 3.42
CA THR A 96 2.98 -2.31 3.92
C THR A 96 2.15 -2.38 5.19
N PHE A 97 2.41 -1.48 6.15
CA PHE A 97 1.70 -1.44 7.42
C PHE A 97 0.24 -1.07 7.20
N CYS A 98 -0.05 -0.01 6.45
CA CYS A 98 -1.44 0.38 6.18
C CYS A 98 -2.19 -0.72 5.42
N GLU A 99 -1.65 -1.22 4.30
CA GLU A 99 -2.33 -2.25 3.51
C GLU A 99 -2.49 -3.55 4.29
N LYS A 100 -1.61 -3.90 5.24
CA LYS A 100 -1.83 -5.09 6.06
C LYS A 100 -2.80 -4.83 7.22
N VAL A 101 -2.54 -3.81 8.04
CA VAL A 101 -3.28 -3.54 9.27
C VAL A 101 -4.71 -3.13 8.97
N PHE A 102 -4.90 -2.28 7.96
CA PHE A 102 -6.22 -1.88 7.51
C PHE A 102 -6.72 -2.78 6.37
N LYS A 103 -6.30 -4.06 6.28
CA LYS A 103 -6.90 -5.06 5.38
C LYS A 103 -7.06 -4.59 3.92
N GLY A 104 -6.07 -3.89 3.40
CA GLY A 104 -6.02 -3.38 2.03
C GLY A 104 -6.38 -1.90 1.87
N TYR A 105 -6.70 -1.21 2.96
CA TYR A 105 -6.91 0.23 2.98
C TYR A 105 -5.61 0.99 3.28
N THR A 106 -5.48 2.15 2.64
CA THR A 106 -4.55 3.24 2.99
C THR A 106 -5.39 4.47 3.28
N LEU A 107 -4.80 5.54 3.82
CA LEU A 107 -5.56 6.75 4.12
C LEU A 107 -6.20 7.33 2.86
N GLY A 108 -5.49 7.37 1.74
CA GLY A 108 -6.05 7.75 0.44
C GLY A 108 -7.22 6.87 0.02
N LYS A 109 -7.05 5.55 0.12
CA LYS A 109 -8.10 4.57 -0.22
C LYS A 109 -9.34 4.66 0.66
N LEU A 110 -9.19 4.97 1.95
CA LEU A 110 -10.32 5.22 2.85
C LEU A 110 -11.13 6.43 2.40
N ILE A 111 -10.45 7.51 1.99
CA ILE A 111 -11.09 8.75 1.54
C ILE A 111 -11.80 8.55 0.20
N THR A 112 -11.20 7.83 -0.75
CA THR A 112 -11.81 7.59 -2.07
C THR A 112 -12.81 6.44 -2.10
N GLY A 113 -12.99 5.72 -0.98
CA GLY A 113 -13.89 4.57 -0.88
C GLY A 113 -13.39 3.36 -1.69
N THR A 114 -12.08 3.15 -1.78
CA THR A 114 -11.49 2.02 -2.50
C THR A 114 -10.75 1.07 -1.56
N LYS A 115 -10.56 -0.19 -1.97
CA LYS A 115 -9.85 -1.22 -1.20
C LYS A 115 -8.96 -2.03 -2.14
N ALA A 116 -7.76 -2.40 -1.69
CA ALA A 116 -6.96 -3.38 -2.40
C ALA A 116 -7.24 -4.80 -1.88
N ILE A 117 -7.47 -5.73 -2.80
CA ILE A 117 -7.71 -7.14 -2.52
C ILE A 117 -6.91 -8.02 -3.49
N ARG A 118 -6.80 -9.30 -3.20
CA ARG A 118 -6.21 -10.28 -4.11
C ARG A 118 -7.19 -10.58 -5.24
N GLU A 119 -6.69 -11.08 -6.37
CA GLU A 119 -7.53 -11.44 -7.52
C GLU A 119 -8.53 -12.56 -7.21
N ASP A 120 -8.25 -13.40 -6.21
CA ASP A 120 -9.15 -14.43 -5.68
C ASP A 120 -10.23 -13.85 -4.72
N GLY A 121 -10.31 -12.53 -4.58
CA GLY A 121 -11.29 -11.86 -3.72
C GLY A 121 -10.90 -11.81 -2.25
N LEU A 122 -9.79 -12.45 -1.86
CA LEU A 122 -9.35 -12.51 -0.46
C LEU A 122 -8.59 -11.25 -0.03
N GLU A 123 -8.45 -11.09 1.29
CA GLU A 123 -7.63 -10.03 1.88
C GLU A 123 -6.14 -10.17 1.50
N LEU A 124 -5.42 -9.05 1.52
CA LEU A 124 -3.98 -9.04 1.25
C LEU A 124 -3.19 -9.79 2.33
N ASN A 125 -2.33 -10.71 1.88
CA ASN A 125 -1.30 -11.27 2.76
C ASN A 125 -0.21 -10.23 3.01
N PHE A 126 0.54 -10.41 4.10
CA PHE A 126 1.66 -9.53 4.42
C PHE A 126 2.71 -9.54 3.29
N LYS A 127 2.96 -10.72 2.71
CA LYS A 127 3.84 -10.88 1.54
C LYS A 127 3.35 -10.06 0.34
N ASP A 128 2.05 -10.08 0.06
CA ASP A 128 1.48 -9.34 -1.07
C ASP A 128 1.59 -7.82 -0.86
N ALA A 129 1.33 -7.36 0.37
CA ALA A 129 1.48 -5.94 0.73
C ALA A 129 2.93 -5.44 0.59
N ILE A 130 3.91 -6.24 1.01
CA ILE A 130 5.35 -5.92 0.82
C ILE A 130 5.68 -5.88 -0.66
N LEU A 131 5.35 -6.94 -1.41
CA LEU A 131 5.69 -7.03 -2.83
C LEU A 131 5.03 -5.90 -3.63
N ARG A 132 3.80 -5.49 -3.29
CA ARG A 132 3.13 -4.33 -3.90
C ARG A 132 3.89 -3.04 -3.60
N SER A 133 4.29 -2.85 -2.34
CA SER A 133 5.03 -1.67 -1.90
C SER A 133 6.39 -1.57 -2.58
N LEU A 134 7.08 -2.70 -2.76
CA LEU A 134 8.35 -2.78 -3.50
C LEU A 134 8.16 -2.55 -5.00
N ALA A 135 7.10 -3.12 -5.59
CA ALA A 135 6.81 -2.95 -7.02
C ALA A 135 6.57 -1.47 -7.38
N ARG A 136 6.01 -0.68 -6.46
CA ARG A 136 5.82 0.78 -6.62
C ARG A 136 7.12 1.59 -6.60
N LEU A 137 8.22 1.03 -6.10
CA LEU A 137 9.54 1.68 -6.15
C LEU A 137 10.19 1.58 -7.54
N VAL A 138 9.65 0.73 -8.42
CA VAL A 138 10.20 0.58 -9.77
C VAL A 138 10.08 1.93 -10.50
N PRO A 139 11.17 2.42 -11.12
CA PRO A 139 11.12 3.62 -11.92
C PRO A 139 10.00 3.53 -12.97
N PHE A 140 9.29 4.64 -13.15
CA PHE A 140 8.15 4.74 -14.07
C PHE A 140 6.88 3.96 -13.68
N GLU A 141 6.84 3.31 -12.52
CA GLU A 141 5.61 2.68 -12.03
C GLU A 141 4.41 3.64 -11.95
N PRO A 142 4.56 4.92 -11.57
CA PRO A 142 3.45 5.87 -11.59
C PRO A 142 2.80 6.04 -12.97
N PHE A 143 3.56 5.85 -14.06
CA PHE A 143 2.98 5.88 -15.41
C PHE A 143 2.16 4.61 -15.72
N SER A 144 2.51 3.48 -15.08
CA SER A 144 1.72 2.26 -15.19
C SER A 144 0.32 2.40 -14.57
N ALA A 145 0.13 3.36 -13.65
CA ALA A 145 -1.16 3.66 -13.05
C ALA A 145 -2.22 4.15 -14.04
N PHE A 146 -1.80 4.68 -15.20
CA PHE A 146 -2.71 5.06 -16.29
C PHE A 146 -3.18 3.86 -17.13
N SER A 147 -2.58 2.68 -16.93
CA SER A 147 -3.03 1.45 -17.58
C SER A 147 -4.24 0.86 -16.86
N TYR A 148 -4.97 -0.03 -17.54
CA TYR A 148 -6.08 -0.78 -16.95
C TYR A 148 -5.65 -1.56 -15.70
N ARG A 149 -4.45 -2.16 -15.74
CA ARG A 149 -3.79 -2.80 -14.60
C ARG A 149 -2.38 -2.24 -14.39
N PRO A 150 -2.13 -1.53 -13.28
CA PRO A 150 -0.80 -1.08 -12.88
C PRO A 150 0.18 -2.25 -12.74
N TRP A 151 1.48 -1.98 -12.86
CA TRP A 151 2.50 -3.03 -12.76
C TRP A 151 2.52 -3.69 -11.39
N HIS A 152 2.38 -2.89 -10.32
CA HIS A 152 2.33 -3.43 -8.96
C HIS A 152 1.17 -4.42 -8.79
N ASP A 153 -0.02 -4.08 -9.29
CA ASP A 153 -1.19 -4.95 -9.24
C ASP A 153 -0.99 -6.24 -10.05
N ARG A 154 -0.38 -6.14 -11.24
CA ARG A 154 -0.10 -7.28 -12.13
C ARG A 154 0.92 -8.25 -11.54
N TRP A 155 2.01 -7.75 -10.97
CA TRP A 155 3.08 -8.59 -10.44
C TRP A 155 2.69 -9.30 -9.15
N THR A 156 1.79 -8.71 -8.36
CA THR A 156 1.35 -9.29 -7.09
C THR A 156 -0.02 -9.96 -7.15
N LYS A 157 -0.63 -10.07 -8.34
CA LYS A 157 -1.96 -10.69 -8.55
C LYS A 157 -3.03 -10.10 -7.63
N THR A 158 -3.11 -8.78 -7.63
CA THR A 158 -3.99 -8.01 -6.75
C THR A 158 -4.68 -6.91 -7.53
N MET A 159 -5.80 -6.41 -7.02
CA MET A 159 -6.59 -5.36 -7.67
C MET A 159 -7.15 -4.37 -6.67
N VAL A 160 -7.41 -3.15 -7.14
CA VAL A 160 -8.12 -2.12 -6.38
C VAL A 160 -9.57 -2.06 -6.83
N VAL A 161 -10.46 -2.27 -5.86
CA VAL A 161 -11.92 -2.35 -6.05
C VAL A 161 -12.61 -1.24 -5.28
N LYS A 162 -13.81 -0.87 -5.72
CA LYS A 162 -14.66 0.03 -4.93
C LYS A 162 -15.18 -0.71 -3.70
N ALA A 163 -15.11 -0.04 -2.56
CA ALA A 163 -15.64 -0.54 -1.30
C ALA A 163 -16.93 0.18 -0.88
N ARG A 164 -17.28 1.28 -1.57
CA ARG A 164 -18.49 2.09 -1.37
C ARG A 164 -19.02 2.54 -2.72
#